data_AF-U6DCE0-F1
#
_entry.id   AF-U6DCE0-F1
#
_cell.length_a   1.000
_cell.length_b   1.000
_cell.length_c   1.000
_cell.angle_alpha   90.00
_cell.angle_beta   90.00
_cell.angle_gamma   90.00
#
_symmetry.space_group_name_H-M   'P 1'
#
loop_
_entity.id
_entity.type
_entity.pdbx_description
1 polymer ?
#
loop_
_entity_poly.entity_id
_entity_poly.type
_entity_poly.pdbx_seq_one_letter_code
_entity_poly.pdbx_strand_id
1 'polypeptide(L)'
;KIKKKKEQQRYAEEQRILRMNFHEELYSGEKMSDILAQLKLEELKGVREKQQQREKESQRYMEALRAQIQEKMRLYNITLPPLCCCGPDFWDAHPDTCANNCIFYKNHRAYTRALHSVINSCDIPEGTSTVRVAMHNLASVHRRTLKNL
;
A
#
# COMPACT_ATOMS: atom_id res chain seq x y z
N LYS A 1 28.26 -43.83 -60.97
CA LYS A 1 28.32 -44.18 -59.53
C LYS A 1 28.86 -43.04 -58.63
N ILE A 2 29.89 -42.30 -59.04
CA ILE A 2 30.50 -41.20 -58.25
C ILE A 2 29.53 -40.03 -57.97
N LYS A 3 28.74 -39.60 -58.96
CA LYS A 3 27.78 -38.49 -58.84
C LYS A 3 26.73 -38.73 -57.75
N LYS A 4 26.20 -39.96 -57.67
CA LYS A 4 25.21 -40.38 -56.66
C LYS A 4 25.79 -40.40 -55.25
N LYS A 5 27.05 -40.84 -55.08
CA LYS A 5 27.75 -40.79 -53.77
C LYS A 5 28.02 -39.36 -53.30
N LYS A 6 28.47 -38.47 -54.20
CA LYS A 6 28.69 -37.04 -53.86
C LYS A 6 27.39 -36.35 -53.49
N GLU A 7 26.30 -36.64 -54.19
CA GLU A 7 24.98 -36.08 -53.87
C GLU A 7 24.48 -36.56 -52.51
N GLN A 8 24.68 -37.84 -52.20
CA GLN A 8 24.27 -38.38 -50.91
C GLN A 8 25.11 -37.83 -49.74
N GLN A 9 26.38 -37.52 -49.96
CA GLN A 9 27.20 -36.79 -48.99
C GLN A 9 26.71 -35.35 -48.78
N ARG A 10 26.38 -34.65 -49.88
CA ARG A 10 25.84 -33.29 -49.81
C ARG A 10 24.55 -33.25 -48.98
N TYR A 11 23.62 -34.17 -49.27
CA TYR A 11 22.36 -34.28 -48.55
C TYR A 11 22.57 -34.65 -47.06
N ALA A 12 23.50 -35.56 -46.75
CA ALA A 12 23.80 -35.93 -45.36
C ALA A 12 24.37 -34.74 -44.55
N GLU A 13 25.21 -33.91 -45.18
CA GLU A 13 25.77 -32.72 -44.54
C GLU A 13 24.70 -31.62 -44.36
N GLU A 14 23.84 -31.40 -45.36
CA GLU A 14 22.69 -30.48 -45.24
C GLU A 14 21.76 -30.88 -44.08
N GLN A 15 21.45 -32.17 -43.95
CA GLN A 15 20.63 -32.67 -42.84
C GLN A 15 21.33 -32.51 -41.47
N ARG A 16 22.66 -32.63 -41.42
CA ARG A 16 23.44 -32.39 -40.20
C ARG A 16 23.38 -30.92 -39.79
N ILE A 17 23.59 -30.01 -40.73
CA ILE A 17 23.55 -28.56 -40.50
C ILE A 17 22.16 -28.12 -40.02
N LEU A 18 21.09 -28.61 -40.65
CA LEU A 18 19.71 -28.28 -40.24
C LEU A 18 19.41 -28.71 -38.79
N ARG A 19 19.86 -29.91 -38.39
CA ARG A 19 19.67 -30.40 -37.00
C ARG A 19 20.47 -29.58 -35.98
N MET A 20 21.69 -29.18 -36.31
CA MET A 20 22.51 -28.31 -35.46
C MET A 20 21.84 -26.94 -35.25
N ASN A 21 21.41 -26.29 -36.34
CA ASN A 21 20.74 -24.99 -36.26
C ASN A 21 19.46 -25.05 -35.42
N PHE A 22 18.63 -26.09 -35.60
CA PHE A 22 17.41 -26.25 -34.82
C PHE A 22 17.68 -26.39 -33.32
N HIS A 23 18.71 -27.16 -32.94
CA HIS A 23 19.06 -27.31 -31.52
C HIS A 23 19.60 -26.01 -30.93
N GLU A 24 20.40 -25.26 -31.69
CA GLU A 24 20.93 -23.96 -31.28
C GLU A 24 19.83 -22.90 -31.14
N GLU A 25 18.84 -22.90 -32.04
CA GLU A 25 17.68 -22.00 -31.99
C GLU A 25 16.78 -22.30 -30.78
N LEU A 26 16.52 -23.58 -30.48
CA LEU A 26 15.79 -23.99 -29.28
C LEU A 26 16.54 -23.62 -27.99
N TYR A 27 17.84 -23.89 -27.92
CA TYR A 27 18.68 -23.57 -26.77
C TYR A 27 18.78 -22.04 -26.55
N SER A 28 18.88 -21.27 -27.63
CA SER A 28 18.84 -19.81 -27.60
C SER A 28 17.48 -19.27 -27.13
N GLY A 29 16.39 -19.87 -27.62
CA GLY A 29 15.02 -19.52 -27.22
C GLY A 29 14.72 -19.82 -25.76
N GLU A 30 15.13 -20.99 -25.26
CA GLU A 30 14.99 -21.39 -23.85
C GLU A 30 15.79 -20.46 -22.93
N LYS A 31 17.05 -20.18 -23.28
CA LYS A 31 17.89 -19.21 -22.56
C LYS A 31 17.26 -17.81 -22.53
N MET A 32 16.65 -17.37 -23.63
CA MET A 32 15.97 -16.08 -23.68
C MET A 32 14.69 -16.08 -22.82
N SER A 33 13.95 -17.19 -22.80
CA SER A 33 12.79 -17.39 -21.93
C SER A 33 13.18 -17.32 -20.45
N ASP A 34 14.28 -17.96 -20.05
CA ASP A 34 14.78 -17.93 -18.67
C ASP A 34 15.19 -16.52 -18.24
N ILE A 35 15.90 -15.78 -19.11
CA ILE A 35 16.26 -14.38 -18.85
C ILE A 35 14.99 -13.52 -18.66
N LEU A 36 13.98 -13.70 -19.51
CA LEU A 36 12.69 -12.99 -19.38
C LEU A 36 11.96 -13.34 -18.08
N ALA A 37 11.97 -14.61 -17.66
CA ALA A 37 11.37 -15.05 -16.41
C ALA A 37 12.10 -14.43 -15.20
N GLN A 38 13.43 -14.38 -15.23
CA GLN A 38 14.23 -13.76 -14.18
C GLN A 38 13.96 -12.25 -14.06
N LEU A 39 13.91 -11.54 -15.19
CA LEU A 39 13.59 -10.11 -15.23
C LEU A 39 12.20 -9.82 -14.66
N LYS A 40 11.18 -10.60 -15.03
CA LYS A 40 9.83 -10.48 -14.45
C LYS A 40 9.83 -10.71 -12.94
N LEU A 41 10.59 -11.70 -12.47
CA LEU A 41 10.68 -11.99 -11.04
C LEU A 41 11.33 -10.83 -10.26
N GLU A 42 12.39 -10.24 -10.81
CA GLU A 42 13.06 -9.06 -10.25
C GLU A 42 12.14 -7.84 -10.22
N GLU A 43 11.37 -7.59 -11.29
CA GLU A 43 10.38 -6.51 -11.34
C GLU A 43 9.31 -6.70 -10.25
N LEU A 44 8.77 -7.90 -10.10
CA LEU A 44 7.79 -8.22 -9.05
C LEU A 44 8.37 -8.06 -7.64
N LYS A 45 9.66 -8.39 -7.44
CA LYS A 45 10.35 -8.12 -6.16
C LYS A 45 10.46 -6.62 -5.90
N GLY A 46 10.92 -5.85 -6.88
CA GLY A 46 11.04 -4.39 -6.77
C GLY A 46 9.70 -3.70 -6.49
N VAL A 47 8.60 -4.16 -7.10
CA VAL A 47 7.25 -3.64 -6.81
C VAL A 47 6.83 -3.92 -5.37
N ARG A 48 7.07 -5.15 -4.87
CA ARG A 48 6.76 -5.51 -3.48
C ARG A 48 7.58 -4.72 -2.47
N GLU A 49 8.88 -4.57 -2.70
CA GLU A 49 9.77 -3.79 -1.82
C GLU A 49 9.36 -2.32 -1.78
N LYS A 50 9.05 -1.72 -2.94
CA LYS A 50 8.55 -0.34 -3.02
C LYS A 50 7.22 -0.17 -2.29
N GLN A 51 6.32 -1.14 -2.40
CA GLN A 51 5.04 -1.13 -1.69
C GLN A 51 5.24 -1.22 -0.17
N GLN A 52 6.08 -2.16 0.29
CA GLN A 52 6.41 -2.28 1.72
C GLN A 52 7.07 -1.01 2.27
N GLN A 53 7.92 -0.35 1.48
CA GLN A 53 8.55 0.90 1.90
C GLN A 53 7.51 2.03 2.08
N ARG A 54 6.54 2.12 1.16
CA ARG A 54 5.43 3.09 1.27
C ARG A 54 4.54 2.81 2.48
N GLU A 55 4.27 1.55 2.78
CA GLU A 55 3.50 1.15 3.97
C GLU A 55 4.23 1.52 5.26
N LYS A 56 5.55 1.27 5.34
CA LYS A 56 6.39 1.70 6.47
C LYS A 56 6.38 3.22 6.65
N GLU A 57 6.51 3.97 5.56
CA GLU A 57 6.46 5.43 5.61
C GLU A 57 5.09 5.95 6.06
N SER A 58 4.01 5.36 5.55
CA SER A 58 2.64 5.68 5.98
C SER A 58 2.43 5.39 7.46
N GLN A 59 2.96 4.27 7.97
CA GLN A 59 2.88 3.93 9.39
C GLN A 59 3.63 4.96 10.25
N ARG A 60 4.88 5.28 9.88
CA ARG A 60 5.69 6.31 10.57
C ARG A 60 4.98 7.66 10.58
N TYR A 61 4.34 8.03 9.48
CA TYR A 61 3.57 9.26 9.37
C TYR A 61 2.36 9.28 10.30
N MET A 62 1.57 8.20 10.34
CA MET A 62 0.42 8.10 11.25
C MET A 62 0.85 8.15 12.72
N GLU A 63 1.95 7.50 13.09
CA GLU A 63 2.50 7.54 14.44
C GLU A 63 2.94 8.95 14.82
N ALA A 64 3.63 9.66 13.93
CA ALA A 64 4.00 11.05 14.14
C ALA A 64 2.76 11.94 14.32
N LEU A 65 1.69 11.67 13.57
CA LEU A 65 0.42 12.40 13.67
C LEU A 65 -0.24 12.19 15.04
N ARG A 66 -0.26 10.93 15.53
CA ARG A 66 -0.77 10.60 16.87
C ARG A 66 0.02 11.32 17.95
N ALA A 67 1.36 11.26 17.90
CA ALA A 67 2.22 11.93 18.88
C ALA A 67 1.99 13.44 18.92
N GLN A 68 1.82 14.09 17.76
CA GLN A 68 1.51 15.52 17.69
C GLN A 68 0.17 15.86 18.37
N ILE A 69 -0.87 15.08 18.11
CA ILE A 69 -2.19 15.30 18.74
C ILE A 69 -2.11 15.03 20.24
N GLN A 70 -1.45 13.96 20.67
CA GLN A 70 -1.26 13.64 22.09
C GLN A 70 -0.57 14.79 22.83
N GLU A 71 0.49 15.33 22.24
CA GLU A 71 1.22 16.46 22.84
C GLU A 71 0.35 17.71 22.90
N LYS A 72 -0.41 18.03 21.83
CA LYS A 72 -1.36 19.14 21.87
C LYS A 72 -2.45 18.95 22.93
N MET A 73 -3.02 17.75 23.04
CA MET A 73 -4.01 17.43 24.08
C MET A 73 -3.44 17.65 25.48
N ARG A 74 -2.18 17.24 25.71
CA ARG A 74 -1.47 17.43 26.98
C ARG A 74 -1.22 18.91 27.28
N LEU A 75 -0.71 19.67 26.31
CA LEU A 75 -0.39 21.09 26.49
C LEU A 75 -1.64 21.93 26.77
N TYR A 76 -2.74 21.66 26.07
CA TYR A 76 -3.98 22.43 26.20
C TYR A 76 -4.98 21.82 27.19
N ASN A 77 -4.63 20.71 27.86
CA ASN A 77 -5.52 19.93 28.73
C ASN A 77 -6.87 19.63 28.06
N ILE A 78 -6.83 19.23 26.78
CA ILE A 78 -8.02 18.89 25.99
C ILE A 78 -8.23 17.39 26.03
N THR A 79 -9.45 16.97 26.31
CA THR A 79 -9.92 15.59 26.09
C THR A 79 -10.76 15.53 24.83
N LEU A 80 -10.47 14.55 23.98
CA LEU A 80 -11.22 14.31 22.75
C LEU A 80 -12.20 13.17 22.96
N PRO A 81 -13.40 13.24 22.37
CA PRO A 81 -14.34 12.14 22.42
C PRO A 81 -13.79 10.92 21.64
N PRO A 82 -14.28 9.70 21.93
CA PRO A 82 -13.93 8.52 21.15
C PRO A 82 -14.17 8.73 19.65
N LEU A 83 -13.23 8.26 18.82
CA LEU A 83 -13.40 8.29 17.36
C LEU A 83 -14.46 7.29 16.87
N CYS A 84 -14.62 6.18 17.58
CA CYS A 84 -15.58 5.13 17.28
C CYS A 84 -16.03 4.41 18.55
N CYS A 85 -16.99 3.51 18.42
CA CYS A 85 -17.54 2.75 19.55
C CYS A 85 -16.72 1.50 19.92
N CYS A 86 -15.54 1.29 19.33
CA CYS A 86 -14.69 0.13 19.64
C CYS A 86 -13.93 0.29 20.97
N GLY A 87 -13.87 1.49 21.53
CA GLY A 87 -13.24 1.75 22.82
C GLY A 87 -13.67 3.08 23.43
N PRO A 88 -13.43 3.27 24.74
CA PRO A 88 -13.80 4.47 25.48
C PRO A 88 -12.91 5.68 25.21
N ASP A 89 -11.70 5.51 24.68
CA ASP A 89 -10.76 6.59 24.44
C ASP A 89 -10.63 6.94 22.95
N PHE A 90 -10.23 8.19 22.67
CA PHE A 90 -9.91 8.64 21.30
C PHE A 90 -8.88 7.73 20.61
N TRP A 91 -7.93 7.19 21.39
CA TRP A 91 -6.79 6.40 20.92
C TRP A 91 -7.10 4.93 20.63
N ASP A 92 -8.24 4.43 21.11
CA ASP A 92 -8.61 3.01 20.93
C ASP A 92 -9.02 2.68 19.49
N ALA A 93 -9.31 3.70 18.68
CA ALA A 93 -9.59 3.52 17.26
C ALA A 93 -8.31 3.18 16.48
N HIS A 94 -8.30 2.00 15.84
CA HIS A 94 -7.21 1.56 14.96
C HIS A 94 -7.75 0.76 13.77
N PRO A 95 -7.28 1.01 12.53
CA PRO A 95 -7.74 0.26 11.36
C PRO A 95 -7.56 -1.26 11.44
N ASP A 96 -6.51 -1.70 12.12
CA ASP A 96 -6.21 -3.13 12.27
C ASP A 96 -6.82 -3.82 13.49
N THR A 97 -7.35 -3.10 14.48
CA THR A 97 -7.87 -3.71 15.72
C THR A 97 -9.33 -3.38 16.00
N CYS A 98 -9.91 -2.40 15.29
CA CYS A 98 -11.35 -2.12 15.40
C CYS A 98 -12.19 -3.32 14.94
N ALA A 99 -13.42 -3.41 15.48
CA ALA A 99 -14.39 -4.42 15.07
C ALA A 99 -14.75 -4.31 13.57
N ASN A 100 -15.13 -5.42 12.94
CA ASN A 100 -15.40 -5.50 11.50
C ASN A 100 -16.45 -4.50 10.98
N ASN A 101 -17.39 -4.09 11.82
CA ASN A 101 -18.44 -3.12 11.50
C ASN A 101 -18.02 -1.65 11.72
N CYS A 102 -16.81 -1.41 12.23
CA CYS A 102 -16.30 -0.08 12.49
C CYS A 102 -15.91 0.61 11.17
N ILE A 103 -16.23 1.90 11.06
CA ILE A 103 -15.88 2.74 9.91
C ILE A 103 -14.37 2.82 9.63
N PHE A 104 -13.53 2.55 10.63
CA PHE A 104 -12.08 2.57 10.52
C PHE A 104 -11.49 1.20 10.19
N TYR A 105 -12.23 0.11 10.37
CA TYR A 105 -11.71 -1.23 10.14
C TYR A 105 -11.21 -1.38 8.69
N LYS A 106 -9.93 -1.72 8.55
CA LYS A 106 -9.19 -1.78 7.27
C LYS A 106 -9.27 -0.51 6.41
N ASN A 107 -9.64 0.62 7.01
CA ASN A 107 -9.77 1.91 6.34
C ASN A 107 -8.79 2.94 6.92
N HIS A 108 -7.51 2.74 6.62
CA HIS A 108 -6.42 3.65 7.00
C HIS A 108 -6.65 5.09 6.53
N ARG A 109 -7.27 5.28 5.36
CA ARG A 109 -7.54 6.61 4.81
C ARG A 109 -8.55 7.38 5.66
N ALA A 110 -9.64 6.74 6.09
CA ALA A 110 -10.62 7.38 6.97
C ALA A 110 -9.99 7.73 8.33
N TYR A 111 -9.18 6.83 8.86
CA TYR A 111 -8.48 7.04 10.12
C TYR A 111 -7.50 8.22 10.07
N THR A 112 -6.59 8.23 9.10
CA THR A 112 -5.64 9.33 8.88
C THR A 112 -6.36 10.65 8.67
N ARG A 113 -7.47 10.66 7.90
CA ARG A 113 -8.28 11.87 7.70
C ARG A 113 -8.90 12.39 9.01
N ALA A 114 -9.36 11.50 9.88
CA ALA A 114 -9.89 11.88 11.19
C ALA A 114 -8.81 12.53 12.07
N LEU A 115 -7.61 11.94 12.11
CA LEU A 115 -6.47 12.51 12.83
C LEU A 115 -6.06 13.90 12.29
N HIS A 116 -6.00 14.06 10.96
CA HIS A 116 -5.73 15.37 10.35
C HIS A 116 -6.77 16.43 10.71
N SER A 117 -8.04 16.05 10.74
CA SER A 117 -9.11 16.98 11.13
C SER A 117 -8.90 17.53 12.54
N VAL A 118 -8.41 16.70 13.46
CA VAL A 118 -8.09 17.11 14.82
C VAL A 118 -6.92 18.08 14.83
N ILE A 119 -5.81 17.75 14.17
CA ILE A 119 -4.63 18.64 14.12
C ILE A 119 -5.00 20.01 13.58
N ASN A 120 -5.69 20.06 12.43
CA ASN A 120 -6.10 21.30 11.79
C ASN A 120 -7.06 22.13 12.67
N SER A 121 -7.93 21.47 13.44
CA SER A 121 -8.81 22.16 14.38
C SER A 121 -8.07 22.77 15.58
N CYS A 122 -6.87 22.26 15.87
CA CYS A 122 -6.00 22.76 16.93
C CYS A 122 -4.95 23.78 16.46
N ASP A 123 -4.81 24.04 15.15
CA ASP A 123 -3.82 24.97 14.56
C ASP A 123 -4.30 26.43 14.46
N ILE A 124 -5.29 26.84 15.27
CA ILE A 124 -5.75 28.24 15.29
C ILE A 124 -4.78 29.05 16.16
N PRO A 125 -4.15 30.14 15.64
CA PRO A 125 -3.30 31.01 16.43
C PRO A 125 -4.13 31.65 17.54
N GLU A 126 -3.70 31.42 18.78
CA GLU A 126 -3.91 32.23 20.00
C GLU A 126 -5.05 33.27 19.92
N GLY A 127 -6.29 32.78 19.88
CA GLY A 127 -7.50 33.59 19.81
C GLY A 127 -8.63 32.87 20.53
N THR A 128 -8.61 32.97 21.85
CA THR A 128 -9.48 32.33 22.85
C THR A 128 -10.98 32.57 22.62
N SER A 129 -11.64 31.82 21.74
CA SER A 129 -13.11 31.67 21.74
C SER A 129 -13.62 30.56 20.80
N THR A 130 -12.98 30.37 19.66
CA THR A 130 -13.50 29.54 18.55
C THR A 130 -13.35 28.03 18.77
N VAL A 131 -12.38 27.58 19.57
CA VAL A 131 -12.14 26.15 19.88
C VAL A 131 -13.34 25.47 20.53
N ARG A 132 -14.02 26.15 21.46
CA ARG A 132 -15.25 25.62 22.10
C ARG A 132 -16.40 25.45 21.11
N VAL A 133 -16.52 26.37 20.15
CA VAL A 133 -17.61 26.37 19.17
C VAL A 133 -17.41 25.28 18.11
N ALA A 134 -16.18 25.10 17.61
CA ALA A 134 -15.89 24.07 16.61
C ALA A 134 -16.02 22.64 17.18
N MET A 135 -15.57 22.41 18.42
CA MET A 135 -15.71 21.11 19.08
C MET A 135 -17.18 20.76 19.39
N HIS A 136 -18.01 21.74 19.77
CA HIS A 136 -19.44 21.51 20.01
C HIS A 136 -20.20 21.14 18.73
N ASN A 137 -19.80 21.68 17.57
CA ASN A 137 -20.43 21.38 16.29
C ASN A 137 -20.14 19.94 15.80
N LEU A 138 -18.93 19.42 16.02
CA LEU A 138 -18.59 18.02 15.72
C LEU A 138 -19.41 17.03 16.56
N ALA A 139 -19.60 17.33 17.85
CA ALA A 139 -20.43 16.51 18.75
C ALA A 139 -21.93 16.54 18.37
N SER A 140 -22.44 17.68 17.90
CA SER A 140 -23.85 17.85 17.51
C SER A 140 -24.23 17.08 16.23
N VAL A 141 -23.33 17.03 15.24
CA VAL A 141 -23.55 16.29 13.99
C VAL A 141 -23.58 14.77 14.25
N HIS A 142 -22.72 14.25 15.11
CA HIS A 142 -22.73 12.82 15.48
C HIS A 142 -23.99 12.40 16.25
N ARG A 143 -24.54 13.28 17.10
CA ARG A 143 -25.75 12.98 17.90
C ARG A 143 -27.04 12.93 17.06
N ARG A 144 -27.10 13.60 15.90
CA ARG A 144 -28.28 13.57 15.01
C ARG A 144 -28.33 12.32 14.14
N THR A 145 -27.18 11.80 13.72
CA THR A 145 -27.11 10.59 12.89
C THR A 145 -27.50 9.31 13.65
N LEU A 146 -27.24 9.27 14.97
CA LEU A 146 -27.63 8.15 15.83
C LEU A 146 -29.11 8.19 16.29
N LYS A 147 -29.83 9.29 16.09
CA LYS A 147 -31.25 9.41 16.48
C LYS A 147 -32.23 9.10 15.34
N ASN A 148 -31.73 8.98 14.11
CA ASN A 148 -32.54 8.72 12.91
C ASN A 148 -32.28 7.32 12.32
N LEU A 149 -31.79 6.39 13.15
CA LEU A 149 -31.51 4.99 12.83
C LEU A 149 -32.17 4.09 13.87
#